data_AF-G8WU62-F1
#
_entry.id   AF-G8WU62-F1
#
_cell.length_a   1.000
_cell.length_b   1.000
_cell.length_c   1.000
_cell.angle_alpha   90.00
_cell.angle_beta   90.00
_cell.angle_gamma   90.00
#
_symmetry.space_group_name_H-M   'P 1'
#
loop_
_entity.id
_entity.type
_entity.pdbx_description
1 polymer ?
#
loop_
_entity_poly.entity_id
_entity_poly.type
_entity_poly.pdbx_seq_one_letter_code
_entity_poly.pdbx_strand_id
1 'polypeptide(L)'
;MNELGGTDRWPFFDIAGRIAPSVRTNPDLAARLERYIEENVGGISTEDALRAILRWATLRDVHKGQLPYPNDPFEPLLVMYERGGEVVADEARFFNFGHRSVRLKPWPQHLSPDPVVSLDPATLDALDREES
;
A
#
# COMPACT_ATOMS: atom_id res chain seq x y z
N MET A 1 -12.20 2.24 -18.44
CA MET A 1 -10.78 2.64 -18.38
C MET A 1 -10.13 1.82 -17.28
N ASN A 2 -9.32 0.83 -17.65
CA ASN A 2 -8.63 -0.07 -16.72
C ASN A 2 -7.15 0.37 -16.70
N GLU A 3 -6.88 1.59 -16.26
CA GLU A 3 -5.64 2.30 -16.66
C GLU A 3 -4.35 1.68 -16.10
N LEU A 4 -4.44 0.83 -15.09
CA LEU A 4 -3.29 0.09 -14.58
C LEU A 4 -3.43 -1.43 -14.74
N GLY A 5 -4.66 -1.97 -14.78
CA GLY A 5 -4.93 -3.41 -14.65
C GLY A 5 -4.40 -3.98 -13.32
N GLY A 6 -5.04 -5.01 -12.77
CA GLY A 6 -4.61 -5.59 -11.48
C GLY A 6 -5.69 -5.72 -10.41
N THR A 7 -6.97 -5.63 -10.79
CA THR A 7 -8.10 -5.90 -9.89
C THR A 7 -8.06 -7.30 -9.27
N ASP A 8 -7.41 -8.25 -9.95
CA ASP A 8 -7.11 -9.61 -9.49
C ASP A 8 -5.98 -9.69 -8.45
N ARG A 9 -5.17 -8.63 -8.33
CA ARG A 9 -4.00 -8.54 -7.43
C ARG A 9 -4.16 -7.44 -6.37
N TRP A 10 -5.41 -7.02 -6.15
CA TRP A 10 -5.79 -6.12 -5.06
C TRP A 10 -5.59 -6.83 -3.71
N PRO A 11 -5.04 -6.13 -2.68
CA PRO A 11 -4.85 -4.68 -2.61
C PRO A 11 -3.44 -4.19 -2.93
N PHE A 12 -2.44 -5.07 -2.97
CA PHE A 12 -1.04 -4.67 -3.15
C PHE A 12 -0.42 -5.39 -4.31
N PHE A 13 0.12 -4.63 -5.25
CA PHE A 13 0.87 -5.17 -6.36
C PHE A 13 1.91 -4.15 -6.83
N ASP A 14 2.88 -4.62 -7.61
CA ASP A 14 3.93 -3.79 -8.17
C ASP A 14 3.40 -2.87 -9.30
N ILE A 15 2.88 -1.71 -8.91
CA ILE A 15 2.41 -0.66 -9.82
C ILE A 15 3.58 -0.14 -10.66
N ALA A 16 4.74 0.09 -10.03
CA ALA A 16 5.92 0.65 -10.69
C ALA A 16 6.47 -0.28 -11.77
N GLY A 17 6.53 -1.58 -11.51
CA GLY A 17 6.94 -2.59 -12.48
C GLY A 17 5.98 -2.74 -13.66
N ARG A 18 4.73 -2.31 -13.51
CA ARG A 18 3.74 -2.26 -14.59
C ARG A 18 3.91 -1.03 -15.48
N ILE A 19 4.14 0.13 -14.85
CA ILE A 19 4.33 1.40 -15.56
C ILE A 19 5.69 1.43 -16.26
N ALA A 20 6.74 1.00 -15.58
CA ALA A 20 8.11 1.01 -16.07
C ALA A 20 8.83 -0.30 -15.71
N PRO A 21 8.60 -1.39 -16.48
CA PRO A 21 9.21 -2.69 -16.22
C PRO A 21 10.74 -2.69 -16.22
N SER A 22 11.37 -1.67 -16.82
CA SER A 22 12.83 -1.48 -16.87
C SER A 22 13.40 -0.85 -15.60
N VAL A 23 12.58 -0.18 -14.77
CA VAL A 23 13.07 0.41 -13.51
C VAL A 23 13.54 -0.69 -12.58
N ARG A 24 14.73 -0.51 -12.02
CA ARG A 24 15.37 -1.41 -11.07
C ARG A 24 15.70 -0.63 -9.81
N THR A 25 15.32 -1.18 -8.67
CA THR A 25 15.74 -0.71 -7.36
C THR A 25 17.25 -0.84 -7.21
N ASN A 26 17.87 0.07 -6.46
CA ASN A 26 19.26 -0.07 -6.05
C ASN A 26 19.45 -1.43 -5.34
N PRO A 27 20.41 -2.27 -5.78
CA PRO A 27 20.59 -3.62 -5.24
C PRO A 27 20.92 -3.64 -3.74
N ASP A 28 21.64 -2.64 -3.23
CA ASP A 28 21.97 -2.54 -1.80
C ASP A 28 20.73 -2.21 -0.96
N LEU A 29 19.84 -1.34 -1.47
CA LEU A 29 18.58 -1.03 -0.81
C LEU A 29 17.63 -2.24 -0.84
N ALA A 30 17.54 -2.93 -1.97
CA ALA A 30 16.75 -4.15 -2.09
C ALA A 30 17.25 -5.21 -1.09
N ALA A 31 18.56 -5.46 -1.01
CA ALA A 31 19.12 -6.42 -0.06
C ALA A 31 18.90 -6.01 1.41
N ARG A 32 18.92 -4.70 1.72
CA ARG A 32 18.58 -4.19 3.06
C ARG A 32 17.11 -4.43 3.39
N LEU A 33 16.21 -4.22 2.43
CA LEU A 33 14.79 -4.47 2.63
C LEU A 33 14.51 -5.96 2.85
N GLU A 34 15.10 -6.85 2.05
CA GLU A 34 14.89 -8.30 2.21
C GLU A 34 15.34 -8.78 3.60
N ARG A 35 16.51 -8.35 4.08
CA ARG A 35 16.94 -8.68 5.46
C ARG A 35 15.95 -8.17 6.52
N TYR A 36 15.44 -6.95 6.34
CA TYR A 36 14.46 -6.40 7.27
C TYR A 36 13.17 -7.22 7.27
N ILE A 37 12.69 -7.62 6.09
CA ILE A 37 11.53 -8.50 5.93
C ILE A 37 11.74 -9.82 6.66
N GLU A 38 12.86 -10.50 6.40
CA GLU A 38 13.21 -11.78 7.01
C GLU A 38 13.24 -11.72 8.55
N GLU A 39 13.73 -10.61 9.10
CA GLU A 39 13.90 -10.43 10.55
C GLU A 39 12.63 -9.93 11.27
N ASN A 40 11.74 -9.21 10.57
CA ASN A 40 10.69 -8.41 11.23
C ASN A 40 9.27 -8.62 10.68
N VAL A 41 9.10 -9.25 9.52
CA VAL A 41 7.81 -9.32 8.83
C VAL A 41 7.38 -10.78 8.70
N GLY A 42 6.22 -11.12 9.27
CA GLY A 42 5.69 -12.49 9.27
C GLY A 42 4.61 -12.79 8.22
N GLY A 43 4.24 -11.83 7.36
CA GLY A 43 3.07 -11.93 6.48
C GLY A 43 3.37 -11.68 5.01
N ILE A 44 3.05 -12.66 4.15
CA ILE A 44 3.34 -12.68 2.69
C ILE A 44 2.86 -11.40 1.97
N SER A 45 1.67 -10.88 2.32
CA SER A 45 1.11 -9.69 1.67
C SER A 45 1.84 -8.39 2.03
N THR A 46 2.40 -8.31 3.23
CA THR A 46 3.17 -7.14 3.67
C THR A 46 4.50 -7.07 2.95
N GLU A 47 5.16 -8.21 2.72
CA GLU A 47 6.43 -8.26 1.98
C GLU A 47 6.29 -7.73 0.55
N ASP A 48 5.27 -8.21 -0.17
CA ASP A 48 5.02 -7.78 -1.55
C ASP A 48 4.68 -6.28 -1.63
N ALA A 49 3.94 -5.78 -0.63
CA ALA A 49 3.67 -4.35 -0.52
C ALA A 49 4.96 -3.55 -0.30
N LEU A 50 5.83 -3.98 0.62
CA LEU A 50 7.11 -3.32 0.90
C LEU A 50 8.03 -3.28 -0.34
N ARG A 51 8.10 -4.39 -1.09
CA ARG A 51 8.86 -4.46 -2.35
C ARG A 51 8.28 -3.51 -3.40
N ALA A 52 6.95 -3.46 -3.53
CA ALA A 52 6.26 -2.56 -4.45
C ALA A 52 6.47 -1.07 -4.08
N ILE A 53 6.41 -0.73 -2.79
CA ILE A 53 6.69 0.61 -2.25
C ILE A 53 8.10 1.04 -2.64
N LEU A 54 9.11 0.19 -2.38
CA LEU A 54 10.50 0.52 -2.68
C LEU A 54 10.73 0.76 -4.18
N ARG A 55 10.12 -0.07 -5.04
CA ARG A 55 10.21 0.11 -6.49
C ARG A 55 9.49 1.37 -6.96
N TRP A 56 8.38 1.73 -6.32
CA TRP A 56 7.66 2.99 -6.59
C TRP A 56 8.46 4.22 -6.20
N ALA A 57 9.08 4.23 -5.01
CA ALA A 57 10.00 5.29 -4.61
C ALA A 57 11.13 5.46 -5.64
N THR A 58 11.70 4.34 -6.11
CA THR A 58 12.72 4.36 -7.17
C THR A 58 12.20 4.97 -8.47
N LEU A 59 10.98 4.62 -8.89
CA LEU A 59 10.34 5.21 -10.07
C LEU A 59 10.17 6.73 -9.92
N ARG A 60 9.70 7.19 -8.75
CA ARG A 60 9.57 8.63 -8.46
C ARG A 60 10.90 9.35 -8.55
N ASP A 61 11.97 8.79 -8.01
CA ASP A 61 13.31 9.38 -8.05
C ASP A 61 13.84 9.50 -9.48
N VAL A 62 13.71 8.43 -10.29
CA VAL A 62 14.13 8.40 -11.69
C VAL A 62 13.41 9.48 -12.51
N HIS A 63 12.12 9.66 -12.27
CA HIS A 63 11.31 10.66 -12.96
C HIS A 63 11.28 12.03 -12.26
N LYS A 64 12.07 12.23 -11.20
CA LYS A 64 12.09 13.46 -10.39
C LYS A 64 10.68 13.93 -9.97
N GLY A 65 9.81 12.98 -9.64
CA GLY A 65 8.42 13.23 -9.27
C GLY A 65 7.50 13.63 -10.43
N GLN A 66 7.97 13.67 -11.69
CA GLN A 66 7.17 14.04 -12.87
C GLN A 66 6.38 12.83 -13.42
N LEU A 67 5.71 12.10 -12.54
CA LEU A 67 4.79 11.04 -12.94
C LEU A 67 3.39 11.63 -13.18
N PRO A 68 2.59 11.05 -14.08
CA PRO A 68 1.19 11.46 -14.27
C PRO A 68 0.29 11.16 -13.05
N TYR A 69 0.86 10.55 -12.02
CA TYR A 69 0.23 10.25 -10.74
C TYR A 69 0.86 11.17 -9.67
N PRO A 70 0.22 12.32 -9.34
CA PRO A 70 0.80 13.31 -8.44
C PRO A 70 0.87 12.82 -6.98
N ASN A 71 -0.01 11.89 -6.61
CA ASN A 71 -0.08 11.31 -5.28
C ASN A 71 0.67 9.97 -5.24
N ASP A 72 1.25 9.66 -4.08
CA ASP A 72 1.82 8.33 -3.84
C ASP A 72 0.68 7.32 -3.58
N PRO A 73 0.50 6.29 -4.42
CA PRO A 73 -0.55 5.29 -4.24
C PRO A 73 -0.33 4.43 -2.98
N PHE A 74 0.88 4.43 -2.40
CA PHE A 74 1.18 3.70 -1.18
C PHE A 74 1.11 4.55 0.09
N GLU A 75 0.94 5.88 -0.01
CA GLU A 75 0.79 6.76 1.16
C GLU A 75 -0.30 6.28 2.14
N PRO A 76 -1.52 5.90 1.69
CA PRO A 76 -2.54 5.39 2.61
C PRO A 76 -2.08 4.14 3.38
N LEU A 77 -1.27 3.30 2.73
CA LEU A 77 -0.76 2.06 3.33
C LEU A 77 0.34 2.35 4.36
N LEU A 78 1.23 3.30 4.06
CA LEU A 78 2.24 3.76 5.01
C LEU A 78 1.60 4.37 6.26
N VAL A 79 0.64 5.29 6.08
CA VAL A 79 -0.11 5.90 7.19
C VAL A 79 -0.83 4.83 8.02
N MET A 80 -1.41 3.81 7.38
CA MET A 80 -2.03 2.68 8.09
C MET A 80 -1.01 1.94 8.98
N TYR A 81 0.18 1.62 8.46
CA TYR A 81 1.22 0.95 9.23
C TYR A 81 1.75 1.83 10.38
N GLU A 82 1.94 3.13 10.14
CA GLU A 82 2.39 4.09 11.17
C GLU A 82 1.38 4.27 12.30
N ARG A 83 0.09 4.08 12.03
CA ARG A 83 -0.99 4.08 13.04
C ARG A 83 -1.19 2.71 13.70
N GLY A 84 -0.27 1.76 13.50
CA GLY A 84 -0.28 0.44 14.14
C GLY A 84 -1.23 -0.57 13.50
N GLY A 85 -1.72 -0.30 12.27
CA GLY A 85 -2.50 -1.27 11.51
C GLY A 85 -1.63 -2.38 10.92
N GLU A 86 -2.19 -3.57 10.79
CA GLU A 86 -1.51 -4.72 10.19
C GLU A 86 -2.42 -5.44 9.17
N VAL A 87 -1.80 -5.99 8.12
CA VAL A 87 -2.48 -6.88 7.18
C VAL A 87 -2.17 -8.32 7.56
N VAL A 88 -3.17 -9.06 8.02
CA VAL A 88 -3.00 -10.47 8.36
C VAL A 88 -3.33 -11.32 7.12
N ALA A 89 -2.35 -12.09 6.66
CA ALA A 89 -2.41 -12.89 5.44
C ALA A 89 -3.18 -14.22 5.59
N ASP A 90 -4.13 -14.32 6.52
CA ASP A 90 -4.91 -15.54 6.72
C ASP A 90 -5.96 -15.75 5.61
N GLU A 91 -6.54 -16.95 5.55
CA GLU A 91 -7.65 -17.28 4.63
C GLU A 91 -8.88 -16.38 4.83
N ALA A 92 -8.98 -15.70 5.97
CA ALA A 92 -10.09 -14.84 6.31
C ALA A 92 -9.97 -13.45 5.63
N ARG A 93 -8.76 -13.04 5.20
CA ARG A 93 -8.49 -11.76 4.50
C ARG A 93 -9.04 -10.54 5.27
N PHE A 94 -8.57 -10.32 6.49
CA PHE A 94 -8.94 -9.15 7.29
C PHE A 94 -7.74 -8.20 7.52
N PHE A 95 -8.01 -6.90 7.50
CA PHE A 95 -7.15 -5.91 8.14
C PHE A 95 -7.42 -5.93 9.64
N ASN A 96 -6.39 -6.12 10.46
CA ASN A 96 -6.54 -6.22 11.90
C ASN A 96 -5.97 -4.97 12.58
N PHE A 97 -6.76 -4.38 13.48
CA PHE A 97 -6.43 -3.18 14.25
C PHE A 97 -6.53 -3.46 15.77
N GLY A 98 -6.21 -4.69 16.17
CA GLY A 98 -6.30 -5.17 17.55
C GLY A 98 -7.72 -5.56 17.95
N HIS A 99 -8.58 -4.58 18.21
CA HIS A 99 -9.95 -4.79 18.71
C HIS A 99 -11.03 -4.70 17.61
N ARG A 100 -10.64 -4.30 16.40
CA ARG A 100 -11.50 -4.29 15.21
C ARG A 100 -10.78 -4.99 14.06
N SER A 101 -11.56 -5.70 13.24
CA SER A 101 -11.07 -6.32 12.01
C SER A 101 -11.99 -5.95 10.84
N VAL A 102 -11.40 -5.48 9.74
CA VAL A 102 -12.13 -5.10 8.54
C VAL A 102 -11.89 -6.13 7.45
N ARG A 103 -12.97 -6.75 6.95
CA ARG A 103 -12.87 -7.74 5.88
C ARG A 103 -12.41 -7.08 4.58
N LEU A 104 -11.39 -7.64 3.94
CA LEU A 104 -10.96 -7.22 2.61
C LEU A 104 -12.04 -7.58 1.58
N LYS A 105 -12.69 -6.56 1.02
CA LYS A 105 -13.67 -6.73 -0.05
C LYS A 105 -13.01 -6.70 -1.44
N PRO A 106 -13.65 -7.25 -2.49
CA PRO A 106 -13.23 -7.06 -3.87
C PRO A 106 -13.25 -5.58 -4.28
N TRP A 107 -12.41 -5.19 -5.23
CA TRP A 107 -12.29 -3.80 -5.73
C TRP A 107 -13.64 -3.10 -6.00
N PRO A 108 -14.64 -3.71 -6.67
CA PRO A 108 -15.93 -3.05 -6.94
C PRO A 108 -16.72 -2.63 -5.69
N GLN A 109 -16.45 -3.27 -4.54
CA GLN A 109 -17.12 -2.98 -3.28
C GLN A 109 -16.40 -1.90 -2.45
N HIS A 110 -15.25 -1.42 -2.91
CA HIS A 110 -14.52 -0.27 -2.35
C HIS A 110 -14.80 1.04 -3.10
N LEU A 111 -15.63 0.99 -4.14
CA LEU A 111 -16.08 2.18 -4.86
C LEU A 111 -17.07 2.95 -3.97
N SER A 112 -16.58 3.95 -3.24
CA SER A 112 -17.41 4.93 -2.54
C SER A 112 -17.75 6.10 -3.47
N PRO A 113 -18.99 6.63 -3.46
CA PRO A 113 -19.31 7.89 -4.13
C PRO A 113 -18.62 9.10 -3.48
N ASP A 114 -18.34 9.00 -2.17
CA ASP A 114 -17.68 10.02 -1.38
C ASP A 114 -16.34 9.44 -0.85
N PRO A 115 -15.24 9.50 -1.62
CA PRO A 115 -13.95 9.01 -1.16
C PRO A 115 -13.32 9.94 -0.13
N VAL A 116 -12.64 9.37 0.87
CA VAL A 116 -11.74 10.14 1.73
C VAL A 116 -10.54 10.58 0.89
N VAL A 117 -10.42 11.88 0.65
CA VAL A 117 -9.39 12.47 -0.22
C VAL A 117 -8.21 13.08 0.54
N SER A 118 -8.29 13.15 1.87
CA SER A 118 -7.23 13.67 2.72
C SER A 118 -6.76 12.61 3.72
N LEU A 119 -5.44 12.49 3.83
CA LEU A 119 -4.76 11.67 4.84
C LEU A 119 -4.18 12.54 5.97
N ASP A 120 -4.56 13.81 6.07
CA ASP A 120 -4.07 14.65 7.16
C ASP A 120 -4.54 14.10 8.53
N PRO A 121 -3.71 14.23 9.59
CA PRO A 121 -4.03 13.65 10.88
C PRO A 121 -5.38 14.08 11.45
N ALA A 122 -5.77 15.35 11.28
CA ALA A 122 -7.02 15.86 11.84
C ALA A 122 -8.26 15.24 11.17
N THR A 123 -8.20 15.04 9.85
CA THR A 123 -9.25 14.32 9.11
C THR A 123 -9.35 12.86 9.56
N LEU A 124 -8.23 12.15 9.65
CA LEU A 124 -8.23 10.75 10.08
C LEU A 124 -8.72 10.59 11.52
N ASP A 125 -8.28 11.46 12.42
CA ASP A 125 -8.74 11.45 13.82
C ASP A 125 -10.23 11.80 13.95
N ALA A 126 -10.80 12.57 13.02
CA ALA A 126 -12.24 12.84 12.98
C ALA A 126 -13.03 11.60 12.56
N LEU A 127 -12.57 10.89 11.52
CA LEU A 127 -13.18 9.62 11.09
C LEU A 127 -13.13 8.58 12.20
N ASP A 128 -12.00 8.46 12.90
CA ASP A 128 -11.86 7.53 14.01
C ASP A 128 -12.89 7.80 15.13
N ARG A 129 -13.26 9.07 15.36
CA ARG A 129 -14.30 9.45 16.35
C ARG A 129 -15.71 9.15 15.89
N GLU A 130 -16.00 9.23 14.58
CA GLU A 130 -17.32 8.92 14.03
C GLU A 130 -17.60 7.42 14.04
N GLU A 131 -16.55 6.61 13.87
CA GLU A 131 -16.64 5.15 13.81
C GLU A 131 -16.48 4.45 15.18
N SER A 132 -16.07 5.17 16.23
CA SER A 132 -15.85 4.65 17.60
C SER A 132 -17.15 4.30 18.33
#